data_AF-A0A445BF76-F1
#
_entry.id   AF-A0A445BF76-F1
#
_cell.length_a   1.000
_cell.length_b   1.000
_cell.length_c   1.000
_cell.angle_alpha   90.00
_cell.angle_beta   90.00
_cell.angle_gamma   90.00
#
_symmetry.space_group_name_H-M   'P 1'
#
loop_
_entity.id
_entity.type
_entity.pdbx_description
1 polymer ?
#
loop_
_entity_poly.entity_id
_entity_poly.type
_entity_poly.pdbx_seq_one_letter_code
_entity_poly.pdbx_strand_id
1 'polypeptide(L)' 'MYILLLSEYLKKSEENKDKNDKERLESYYKRNYKDYFDLMEGTLRAKNDEQLSDTEKGILDWLQRNK' A
#
# COMPACT_ATOMS: atom_id res chain seq x y z
N MET A 1 37.46 -7.17 1.12
CA MET A 1 36.55 -6.05 0.78
C MET A 1 35.08 -6.49 0.74
N TYR A 2 34.71 -7.51 -0.06
CA TYR A 2 33.30 -7.96 -0.19
C TYR A 2 32.65 -8.51 1.09
N ILE A 3 33.42 -9.23 1.91
CA ILE A 3 32.92 -9.83 3.17
C ILE A 3 32.50 -8.77 4.19
N LEU A 4 33.30 -7.70 4.31
CA LEU A 4 33.00 -6.57 5.20
C LEU A 4 31.73 -5.85 4.77
N LEU A 5 31.59 -5.57 3.47
CA LEU A 5 30.40 -4.95 2.92
C LEU A 5 29.13 -5.79 3.16
N LEU A 6 29.22 -7.11 2.96
CA LEU A 6 28.08 -8.01 3.22
C LEU A 6 27.67 -7.99 4.70
N SER A 7 28.64 -7.97 5.61
CA SER A 7 28.36 -7.92 7.05
C SER A 7 27.67 -6.62 7.47
N GLU A 8 28.02 -5.49 6.84
CA GLU A 8 27.37 -4.20 7.09
C GLU A 8 25.90 -4.20 6.63
N TYR A 9 25.61 -4.77 5.46
CA TYR A 9 24.24 -4.89 4.95
C TYR A 9 23.38 -5.83 5.81
N LEU A 10 23.94 -6.95 6.28
CA LEU A 10 23.24 -7.87 7.19
C LEU A 10 22.87 -7.16 8.49
N LYS A 11 23.83 -6.49 9.13
CA LYS A 11 23.60 -5.74 10.37
C LYS A 11 22.51 -4.67 10.16
N LYS A 12 22.58 -3.91 9.07
CA LYS A 12 21.55 -2.91 8.74
C LYS A 12 20.17 -3.53 8.52
N SER A 13 20.11 -4.72 7.92
CA SER A 13 18.85 -5.44 7.72
C SER A 13 18.25 -5.92 9.04
N GLU A 14 19.08 -6.36 9.99
CA GLU A 14 18.65 -6.77 11.33
C GLU A 14 18.14 -5.57 12.14
N GLU A 15 18.90 -4.47 12.16
CA GLU A 15 18.52 -3.25 12.88
C GLU A 15 17.23 -2.61 12.36
N ASN A 16 16.93 -2.78 11.06
CA ASN A 16 15.72 -2.23 10.43
C ASN A 16 14.60 -3.26 10.23
N LYS A 17 14.70 -4.46 10.81
CA LYS A 17 13.78 -5.56 10.55
C LYS A 17 12.31 -5.14 10.70
N ASP A 18 11.94 -4.55 11.83
CA ASP A 18 10.55 -4.18 12.11
C ASP A 18 10.00 -3.15 11.12
N LYS A 19 10.83 -2.17 10.75
CA LYS A 19 10.48 -1.17 9.74
C LYS A 19 10.27 -1.82 8.37
N ASN A 20 11.22 -2.66 7.95
CA ASN A 20 11.17 -3.35 6.66
C ASN A 20 9.97 -4.31 6.59
N ASP A 21 9.67 -5.00 7.69
CA ASP A 21 8.53 -5.92 7.80
C ASP A 21 7.21 -5.16 7.68
N LYS A 22 7.10 -4.01 8.34
CA LYS A 22 5.94 -3.12 8.22
C LYS A 22 5.77 -2.59 6.79
N GLU A 23 6.81 -2.03 6.18
CA GLU A 23 6.75 -1.49 4.81
C GLU A 23 6.41 -2.58 3.79
N ARG A 24 6.92 -3.80 3.97
CA ARG A 24 6.59 -4.95 3.13
C ARG A 24 5.12 -5.36 3.26
N LEU A 25 4.59 -5.36 4.48
CA LEU A 25 3.19 -5.68 4.73
C LEU A 25 2.25 -4.61 4.17
N GLU A 26 2.57 -3.33 4.38
CA GLU A 26 1.83 -2.20 3.78
C GLU A 26 1.85 -2.26 2.25
N SER A 27 3.00 -2.56 1.66
CA SER A 27 3.13 -2.74 0.21
C SER A 27 2.30 -3.92 -0.31
N TYR A 28 2.28 -5.03 0.43
CA TYR A 28 1.45 -6.19 0.10
C TYR A 28 -0.03 -5.82 0.10
N TYR A 29 -0.52 -5.18 1.16
CA TYR A 29 -1.92 -4.76 1.23
C TYR A 29 -2.25 -3.74 0.14
N LYS A 30 -1.39 -2.72 -0.07
CA LYS A 30 -1.59 -1.73 -1.11
C LYS A 30 -1.77 -2.39 -2.47
N ARG A 31 -0.91 -3.33 -2.86
CA ARG A 31 -1.04 -4.03 -4.14
C ARG A 31 -2.33 -4.84 -4.24
N ASN A 32 -2.67 -5.60 -3.20
CA ASN A 32 -3.87 -6.46 -3.23
C ASN A 32 -5.18 -5.67 -3.23
N TYR A 33 -5.25 -4.56 -2.47
CA TYR A 33 -6.44 -3.72 -2.44
C TYR A 33 -6.54 -2.79 -3.63
N LYS A 34 -5.41 -2.38 -4.24
CA LYS A 34 -5.41 -1.49 -5.40
C LYS A 34 -6.16 -2.10 -6.58
N ASP A 35 -5.84 -3.34 -6.97
CA ASP A 35 -6.49 -3.97 -8.12
C ASP A 35 -8.00 -4.17 -7.89
N TYR A 36 -8.38 -4.52 -6.67
CA TYR A 36 -9.79 -4.66 -6.29
C TYR A 36 -10.54 -3.31 -6.29
N PHE A 37 -9.94 -2.25 -5.74
CA PHE A 37 -10.56 -0.94 -5.71
C PHE A 37 -10.56 -0.26 -7.09
N ASP A 38 -9.52 -0.45 -7.91
CA ASP A 38 -9.47 0.03 -9.29
C ASP A 38 -10.60 -0.59 -10.13
N LEU A 39 -10.92 -1.88 -9.93
CA LEU A 39 -12.07 -2.52 -10.55
C LEU A 39 -13.40 -1.86 -10.15
N MET A 40 -13.51 -1.42 -8.89
CA MET A 40 -14.70 -0.74 -8.37
C MET A 40 -14.76 0.74 -8.79
N GLU A 41 -13.63 1.40 -9.08
CA GLU A 41 -13.52 2.85 -9.28
C GLU A 41 -14.53 3.38 -10.30
N GLY A 42 -14.67 2.71 -11.44
CA GLY A 42 -15.59 3.12 -12.50
C GLY A 42 -17.05 3.15 -12.05
N THR A 43 -17.49 2.12 -11.34
CA THR A 43 -18.86 2.02 -10.80
C THR A 43 -19.09 3.07 -9.71
N LEU A 44 -18.09 3.30 -8.85
CA LEU A 44 -18.19 4.28 -7.77
C LEU A 44 -18.24 5.71 -8.31
N ARG A 45 -17.42 6.04 -9.32
CA ARG A 45 -17.42 7.37 -9.95
C ARG A 45 -18.67 7.67 -10.77
N ALA A 46 -19.44 6.65 -11.16
CA ALA A 46 -20.72 6.82 -11.84
C ALA A 46 -21.88 7.17 -10.89
N LYS A 47 -21.68 7.01 -9.57
CA LYS A 47 -22.65 7.41 -8.54
C LYS A 47 -22.51 8.91 -8.24
N ASN A 48 -23.62 9.54 -7.87
CA ASN A 48 -23.60 10.88 -7.31
C ASN A 48 -23.17 10.82 -5.83
N ASP A 49 -22.65 11.93 -5.28
CA ASP A 49 -22.13 12.00 -3.90
C ASP A 49 -23.14 11.59 -2.81
N GLU A 50 -24.43 11.82 -3.05
CA GLU A 50 -25.53 11.43 -2.17
C GLU A 50 -25.78 9.91 -2.15
N GLN A 51 -25.34 9.20 -3.20
CA GLN A 51 -25.49 7.75 -3.36
C GLN A 51 -24.28 6.96 -2.87
N LEU A 52 -23.16 7.63 -2.56
CA LEU A 52 -21.96 7.02 -2.03
C LEU A 52 -22.05 6.86 -0.51
N SER A 53 -21.88 5.63 -0.04
CA SER A 53 -21.66 5.36 1.38
C SER A 53 -20.30 5.89 1.85
N ASP A 54 -20.14 6.06 3.17
CA ASP A 54 -18.88 6.50 3.77
C ASP A 54 -17.71 5.58 3.40
N THR A 55 -17.96 4.27 3.30
CA THR A 55 -16.96 3.29 2.87
C THR A 55 -16.53 3.53 1.42
N GLU A 56 -17.48 3.78 0.52
CA GLU A 56 -17.19 4.03 -0.90
C GLU A 56 -16.43 5.34 -1.11
N LYS A 57 -16.77 6.40 -0.34
CA LYS A 57 -15.99 7.63 -0.28
C LYS A 57 -14.57 7.36 0.17
N GLY A 58 -14.41 6.56 1.23
CA GLY A 58 -13.09 6.12 1.72
C GLY A 58 -12.27 5.35 0.68
N ILE A 59 -12.91 4.51 -0.14
CA ILE A 59 -12.24 3.79 -1.25
C ILE A 59 -11.76 4.78 -2.32
N LEU A 60 -12.59 5.72 -2.75
CA LEU A 60 -12.20 6.74 -3.73
C LEU A 60 -11.06 7.63 -3.23
N ASP A 61 -11.13 8.05 -1.97
CA ASP A 61 -10.08 8.80 -1.28
C ASP A 61 -8.77 8.00 -1.22
N TRP A 62 -8.86 6.72 -0.85
CA TRP A 62 -7.69 5.85 -0.77
C TRP A 62 -7.05 5.68 -2.15
N LEU A 63 -7.86 5.43 -3.19
CA LEU A 63 -7.39 5.33 -4.58
C LEU A 63 -6.68 6.62 -5.03
N GLN A 64 -7.22 7.79 -4.70
CA GLN A 64 -6.59 9.06 -5.04
C GLN A 64 -5.22 9.24 -4.38
N ARG A 65 -5.06 8.81 -3.13
CA ARG A 65 -3.79 8.89 -2.38
C ARG A 65 -2.78 7.82 -2.79
N ASN A 66 -3.23 6.77 -3.46
CA ASN A 66 -2.44 5.57 -3.76
C ASN A 66 -2.26 5.30 -5.26
N LYS A 67 -2.74 6.19 -6.13
CA LYS A 67 -2.54 6.16 -7.58
C LYS A 67 -1.07 6.38 -7.97
#